data_AF-A0A7C9RGR1-F1
#
_entry.id   AF-A0A7C9RGR1-F1
#
_cell.length_a   1.000
_cell.length_b   1.000
_cell.length_c   1.000
_cell.angle_alpha   90.00
_cell.angle_beta   90.00
_cell.angle_gamma   90.00
#
_symmetry.space_group_name_H-M   'P 1'
#
loop_
_entity.id
_entity.type
_entity.pdbx_description
1 polymer ?
#
loop_
_entity_poly.entity_id
_entity_poly.type
_entity_poly.pdbx_seq_one_letter_code
_entity_poly.pdbx_strand_id
1 'polypeptide(L)'
;ATPDLLEDDRLLLLEEGHCMRDQALAFCNLRRIENINTFGASSLSTLVQMVAHGLGMTLLPELAVPLESRRGDIHLMRFADPEPQRVIGLAWRRSSPRKRHFAELGQMISAAAAR
;
A
#
# COMPACT_ATOMS: atom_id res chain seq x y z
N ALA A 1 -13.53 -7.78 -0.84
CA ALA A 1 -13.89 -6.54 -0.14
C ALA A 1 -14.51 -5.56 -1.13
N THR A 2 -15.73 -5.08 -0.86
CA THR A 2 -16.27 -3.86 -1.49
C THR A 2 -15.93 -2.66 -0.59
N PRO A 3 -15.88 -1.42 -1.13
CA PRO A 3 -15.59 -0.23 -0.33
C PRO A 3 -16.51 -0.05 0.89
N ASP A 4 -17.76 -0.51 0.80
CA ASP A 4 -18.77 -0.37 1.86
C ASP A 4 -18.40 -1.16 3.14
N LEU A 5 -17.57 -2.21 3.04
CA LEU A 5 -17.07 -2.94 4.20
C LEU A 5 -16.10 -2.10 5.07
N LEU A 6 -15.58 -1.00 4.54
CA LEU A 6 -14.71 -0.08 5.26
C LEU A 6 -15.50 0.95 6.07
N GLU A 7 -16.83 1.02 5.94
CA GLU A 7 -17.68 2.01 6.64
C GLU A 7 -17.88 1.65 8.11
N ASP A 8 -17.98 0.36 8.44
CA ASP A 8 -18.22 -0.14 9.80
C ASP A 8 -16.95 -0.39 10.62
N ASP A 9 -15.78 -0.49 9.97
CA ASP A 9 -14.51 -0.82 10.61
C ASP A 9 -13.50 0.33 10.58
N ARG A 10 -12.64 0.40 11.61
CA ARG A 10 -11.62 1.46 11.72
C ARG A 10 -10.51 1.26 10.68
N LEU A 11 -10.47 2.09 9.65
CA LEU A 11 -9.39 2.09 8.65
C LEU A 11 -8.15 2.85 9.17
N LEU A 12 -7.05 2.12 9.32
CA LEU A 12 -5.74 2.64 9.68
C LEU A 12 -4.92 2.92 8.41
N LEU A 13 -4.41 4.14 8.28
CA LEU A 13 -3.63 4.60 7.13
C LEU A 13 -2.30 5.20 7.58
N LEU A 14 -1.32 5.23 6.67
CA LEU A 14 -0.07 5.96 6.88
C LEU A 14 -0.34 7.46 7.05
N GLU A 15 0.67 8.15 7.59
CA GLU A 15 0.70 9.61 7.71
C GLU A 15 0.57 10.33 6.35
N GLU A 16 0.25 11.61 6.41
CA GLU A 16 0.27 12.48 5.23
C GLU A 16 1.67 12.57 4.60
N GLY A 17 1.72 12.76 3.28
CA GLY A 17 2.97 12.76 2.51
C GLY A 17 3.37 11.38 1.98
N HIS A 18 2.71 10.31 2.39
CA HIS A 18 2.86 9.00 1.79
C HIS A 18 1.86 8.79 0.65
N CYS A 19 2.35 8.59 -0.59
CA CYS A 19 1.51 8.33 -1.76
C CYS A 19 0.50 7.18 -1.58
N MET A 20 0.79 6.23 -0.69
CA MET A 20 -0.08 5.10 -0.38
C MET A 20 -1.36 5.54 0.37
N ARG A 21 -1.28 6.56 1.22
CA ARG A 21 -2.46 7.15 1.88
C ARG A 21 -3.40 7.74 0.85
N ASP A 22 -2.86 8.57 -0.04
CA ASP A 22 -3.65 9.24 -1.09
C ASP A 22 -4.30 8.21 -2.02
N GLN A 23 -3.57 7.14 -2.35
CA GLN A 23 -4.10 6.00 -3.11
C GLN A 23 -5.25 5.32 -2.37
N ALA A 24 -5.09 5.01 -1.08
CA ALA A 24 -6.14 4.39 -0.27
C ALA A 24 -7.43 5.23 -0.24
N LEU A 25 -7.28 6.54 -0.01
CA LEU A 25 -8.41 7.48 0.02
C LEU A 25 -9.10 7.61 -1.34
N ALA A 26 -8.32 7.62 -2.44
CA ALA A 26 -8.85 7.71 -3.79
C ALA A 26 -9.61 6.46 -4.23
N PHE A 27 -9.06 5.26 -3.97
CA PHE A 27 -9.69 4.00 -4.41
C PHE A 27 -10.98 3.70 -3.67
N CYS A 28 -10.96 3.90 -2.36
CA CYS A 28 -12.09 3.54 -1.54
C CYS A 28 -13.16 4.68 -1.54
N ASN A 29 -12.95 5.75 -2.33
CA ASN A 29 -13.80 6.95 -2.38
C ASN A 29 -14.12 7.53 -0.99
N LEU A 30 -13.19 7.35 -0.03
CA LEU A 30 -13.42 7.57 1.40
C LEU A 30 -13.34 9.04 1.79
N ARG A 31 -13.45 9.97 0.85
CA ARG A 31 -13.54 11.41 1.15
C ARG A 31 -14.70 11.75 2.08
N ARG A 32 -15.61 10.79 2.32
CA ARG A 32 -16.80 10.91 3.17
C ARG A 32 -16.77 10.08 4.45
N ILE A 33 -15.74 9.27 4.72
CA ILE A 33 -15.69 8.49 5.97
C ILE A 33 -15.24 9.40 7.10
N GLU A 34 -16.17 9.74 7.99
CA GLU A 34 -15.90 10.54 9.20
C GLU A 34 -15.05 9.78 10.24
N ASN A 35 -14.95 8.45 10.11
CA ASN A 35 -14.24 7.54 11.01
C ASN A 35 -12.81 7.15 10.54
N ILE A 36 -12.17 7.93 9.66
CA ILE A 36 -10.77 7.70 9.29
C ILE A 36 -9.87 8.17 10.44
N ASN A 37 -9.62 7.26 11.39
CA ASN A 37 -8.55 7.45 12.35
C ASN A 37 -7.23 7.31 11.61
N THR A 38 -6.65 8.46 11.26
CA THR A 38 -5.28 8.55 10.79
C THR A 38 -4.36 8.31 11.99
N PHE A 39 -4.27 7.06 12.42
CA PHE A 39 -3.19 6.65 13.29
C PHE A 39 -1.92 6.72 12.44
N GLY A 40 -1.20 7.83 12.61
CA GLY A 40 0.00 8.18 11.89
C GLY A 40 1.14 7.22 12.19
N ALA A 41 1.07 6.02 11.64
CA ALA A 41 2.22 5.15 11.55
C ALA A 41 3.07 5.63 10.38
N SER A 42 4.34 5.93 10.64
CA SER A 42 5.34 6.26 9.62
C SER A 42 5.83 5.02 8.84
N SER A 43 5.36 3.83 9.22
CA SER A 43 5.77 2.55 8.64
C SER A 43 4.59 1.61 8.43
N LEU A 44 4.58 0.97 7.26
CA LEU A 44 3.61 -0.07 6.91
C LEU A 44 3.65 -1.24 7.90
N SER A 45 4.85 -1.64 8.34
CA SER A 45 4.99 -2.75 9.30
C SER A 45 4.34 -2.41 10.65
N THR A 46 4.37 -1.15 11.09
CA THR A 46 3.68 -0.73 12.31
C THR A 46 2.17 -0.84 12.15
N LEU A 47 1.61 -0.41 11.00
CA LEU A 47 0.17 -0.56 10.73
C LEU A 47 -0.25 -2.03 10.77
N VAL A 48 0.54 -2.92 10.16
CA VAL A 48 0.25 -4.36 10.15
C VAL A 48 0.22 -4.92 11.58
N GLN A 49 1.16 -4.51 12.44
CA GLN A 49 1.14 -4.92 13.84
C GLN A 49 -0.09 -4.40 14.58
N MET A 50 -0.51 -3.15 14.32
CA MET A 50 -1.73 -2.62 14.92
C MET A 50 -2.98 -3.43 14.50
N VAL A 51 -3.08 -3.81 13.22
CA VAL A 51 -4.14 -4.68 12.73
C VAL A 51 -4.11 -6.05 13.40
N ALA A 52 -2.92 -6.66 13.54
CA ALA A 52 -2.75 -7.94 14.23
C ALA A 52 -3.19 -7.89 15.72
N HIS A 53 -3.21 -6.71 16.33
CA HIS A 53 -3.69 -6.50 17.71
C HIS A 53 -5.14 -5.99 17.78
N GLY A 54 -5.91 -6.07 16.68
CA GLY A 54 -7.34 -5.75 16.66
C GLY A 54 -7.66 -4.26 16.67
N LEU A 55 -6.71 -3.38 16.31
CA LEU A 55 -6.97 -1.94 16.29
C LEU A 55 -7.82 -1.50 15.08
N GLY A 56 -7.95 -2.33 14.06
CA GLY A 56 -8.76 -2.05 12.87
C GLY A 56 -8.26 -2.82 11.66
N MET A 57 -8.42 -2.24 10.49
CA MET A 57 -7.96 -2.78 9.21
C MET A 57 -7.08 -1.78 8.46
N THR A 58 -6.33 -2.25 7.46
CA THR A 58 -5.51 -1.38 6.61
C THR A 58 -5.46 -1.93 5.19
N LEU A 59 -5.01 -1.10 4.25
CA LEU A 59 -4.73 -1.55 2.89
C LEU A 59 -3.29 -2.06 2.83
N LEU A 60 -3.10 -3.28 2.35
CA LEU A 60 -1.77 -3.87 2.17
C LEU A 60 -1.44 -3.93 0.68
N PRO A 61 -0.34 -3.32 0.20
CA PRO A 61 0.09 -3.45 -1.19
C PRO A 61 0.52 -4.88 -1.45
N GLU A 62 0.22 -5.39 -2.65
CA GLU A 62 0.55 -6.78 -3.04
C GLU A 62 2.02 -7.13 -2.76
N LEU A 63 2.95 -6.21 -3.06
CA LEU A 63 4.39 -6.42 -2.86
C LEU A 63 4.78 -6.65 -1.38
N ALA A 64 3.97 -6.15 -0.44
CA ALA A 64 4.23 -6.30 0.99
C ALA A 64 3.59 -7.56 1.59
N VAL A 65 2.63 -8.19 0.88
CA VAL A 65 1.91 -9.37 1.36
C VAL A 65 2.87 -10.48 1.83
N PRO A 66 3.87 -10.94 1.05
CA PRO A 66 4.71 -12.07 1.45
C PRO A 66 5.57 -11.80 2.69
N LEU A 67 5.85 -10.52 2.99
CA LEU A 67 6.69 -10.11 4.12
C LEU A 67 5.85 -9.88 5.37
N GLU A 68 4.75 -9.14 5.23
CA GLU A 68 3.96 -8.68 6.36
C GLU A 68 2.97 -9.75 6.86
N SER A 69 2.44 -10.60 5.98
CA SER A 69 1.57 -11.72 6.40
C SER A 69 2.30 -12.79 7.21
N ARG A 70 3.64 -12.80 7.17
CA ARG A 70 4.48 -13.69 8.00
C ARG A 70 4.79 -13.10 9.37
N ARG A 71 4.66 -11.78 9.52
CA ARG A 71 5.08 -11.03 10.72
C ARG A 71 3.94 -10.79 11.72
N GLY A 72 2.70 -10.89 11.28
CA GLY A 72 1.53 -10.69 12.13
C GLY A 72 0.47 -11.75 11.84
N ASP A 73 -0.32 -12.07 12.85
CA ASP A 73 -1.53 -12.87 12.69
C ASP A 73 -2.62 -11.98 12.10
N ILE A 74 -2.59 -11.81 10.77
CA ILE A 74 -3.54 -11.01 10.02
C ILE A 74 -4.28 -11.87 9.00
N HIS A 75 -5.55 -11.56 8.79
CA HIS A 75 -6.33 -12.14 7.71
C HIS A 75 -6.31 -11.21 6.49
N LEU A 76 -6.03 -11.78 5.33
CA LEU A 76 -5.99 -11.05 4.07
C LEU A 76 -7.32 -11.17 3.33
N MET A 77 -7.84 -10.05 2.84
CA MET A 77 -9.00 -9.99 1.98
C MET A 77 -8.65 -9.20 0.71
N ARG A 78 -8.92 -9.76 -0.47
CA ARG A 78 -8.73 -9.05 -1.74
C ARG A 78 -9.94 -8.18 -2.07
N PHE A 79 -9.71 -7.13 -2.86
CA PHE A 79 -10.80 -6.33 -3.41
C PHE A 79 -11.62 -7.15 -4.42
N ALA A 80 -12.89 -6.80 -4.58
CA ALA A 80 -13.66 -7.30 -5.71
C ALA A 80 -13.17 -6.65 -7.02
N ASP A 81 -13.37 -7.32 -8.15
CA ASP A 81 -13.02 -6.75 -9.44
C ASP A 81 -13.83 -5.45 -9.72
N PRO A 82 -13.18 -4.40 -10.26
CA PRO A 82 -11.76 -4.32 -10.59
C PRO A 82 -10.87 -4.04 -9.37
N GLU A 83 -9.85 -4.86 -9.14
CA GLU A 83 -8.87 -4.63 -8.08
C GLU A 83 -8.09 -3.31 -8.30
N PRO A 84 -7.79 -2.53 -7.24
CA PRO A 84 -7.00 -1.31 -7.35
C PRO A 84 -5.54 -1.64 -7.70
N GLN A 85 -4.98 -0.90 -8.65
CA GLN A 85 -3.61 -1.11 -9.13
C GLN A 85 -2.79 0.16 -9.03
N ARG A 86 -1.47 0.00 -8.87
CA ARG A 86 -0.51 1.10 -8.91
C ARG A 86 0.63 0.79 -9.89
N VAL A 87 1.11 1.83 -10.57
CA VAL A 87 2.29 1.74 -11.43
C VAL A 87 3.51 2.22 -10.66
N ILE A 88 4.52 1.36 -10.52
CA ILE A 88 5.81 1.72 -9.92
C ILE A 88 6.78 2.06 -11.05
N GLY A 89 7.40 3.24 -10.97
CA GLY A 89 8.36 3.72 -11.96
C GLY A 89 9.73 4.02 -11.37
N LEU A 90 10.77 3.89 -12.19
CA LEU A 90 12.12 4.35 -11.88
C LEU A 90 12.34 5.71 -12.54
N ALA A 91 12.73 6.71 -11.74
CA ALA A 91 12.97 8.08 -12.22
C ALA A 91 14.42 8.50 -11.97
N TRP A 92 15.00 9.25 -12.92
CA TRP A 92 16.33 9.85 -12.79
C TRP A 92 16.39 11.18 -13.54
N ARG A 93 17.38 12.01 -13.21
CA ARG A 93 17.61 13.30 -13.90
C ARG A 93 17.96 13.05 -15.36
N ARG A 94 17.33 13.80 -16.28
CA ARG A 94 17.60 13.72 -17.73
C ARG A 94 19.08 13.88 -18.07
N SER A 95 19.81 14.73 -17.34
CA SER A 95 21.24 14.99 -17.52
C SER A 95 22.17 13.92 -16.94
N SER A 96 21.64 12.85 -16.33
CA SER A 96 22.50 11.85 -15.71
C SER A 96 23.28 11.04 -16.76
N PRO A 97 24.62 10.94 -16.64
CA PRO A 97 25.43 10.10 -17.52
C PRO A 97 25.19 8.60 -17.28
N ARG A 98 24.51 8.22 -16.19
CA ARG A 98 24.26 6.83 -15.78
C ARG A 98 22.97 6.24 -16.35
N LYS A 99 22.36 6.85 -17.37
CA LYS A 99 21.09 6.41 -17.96
C LYS A 99 21.06 4.91 -18.28
N ARG A 100 22.14 4.37 -18.84
CA ARG A 100 22.25 2.93 -19.17
C ARG A 100 22.13 2.06 -17.92
N HIS A 101 22.84 2.41 -16.85
CA HIS A 101 22.79 1.66 -15.58
C HIS A 101 21.40 1.70 -14.94
N PHE A 102 20.69 2.83 -15.03
CA PHE A 102 19.31 2.91 -14.53
C PHE A 102 18.35 2.04 -15.35
N ALA A 103 18.50 2.00 -16.68
CA ALA A 103 17.70 1.11 -17.52
C ALA A 103 17.94 -0.37 -17.17
N GLU A 104 19.21 -0.77 -17.00
CA GLU A 104 19.58 -2.12 -16.56
C GLU A 104 19.03 -2.46 -15.18
N LEU A 105 19.09 -1.51 -14.24
CA LEU A 105 18.46 -1.68 -12.93
C LEU A 105 16.94 -1.86 -13.04
N GLY A 106 16.28 -1.08 -13.89
CA GLY A 106 14.85 -1.23 -14.16
C GLY A 106 14.52 -2.64 -14.67
N GLN A 107 15.31 -3.17 -15.61
CA GLN A 107 15.15 -4.53 -16.12
C GLN A 107 15.31 -5.57 -15.02
N MET A 108 16.32 -5.43 -14.15
CA MET A 108 16.53 -6.35 -13.02
C MET A 108 15.35 -6.32 -12.03
N ILE A 109 14.83 -5.13 -11.71
CA ILE A 109 13.67 -4.97 -10.82
C ILE A 109 12.43 -5.62 -11.45
N SER A 110 12.14 -5.34 -12.72
CA SER A 110 10.98 -5.92 -13.42
C SER A 110 11.07 -7.43 -13.52
N ALA A 111 12.25 -7.98 -13.80
CA ALA A 111 12.47 -9.43 -13.87
C ALA A 111 12.30 -10.10 -12.49
N ALA A 112 12.66 -9.41 -11.40
CA ALA A 112 12.46 -9.92 -10.05
C ALA A 112 10.98 -9.86 -9.63
N ALA A 113 10.23 -8.85 -10.07
CA ALA A 113 8.80 -8.70 -9.76
C ALA A 113 7.87 -9.64 -10.54
N ALA A 114 8.35 -10.25 -11.63
CA ALA A 114 7.61 -11.24 -12.41
C ALA A 114 7.74 -12.69 -11.87
N ARG A 115 8.47 -12.87 -10.77
CA ARG A 115 8.66 -14.15 -10.07
C ARG A 115 7.79 -14.18 -8.81
#